data_AF-A0AAN9I1J6-F1
#
_entry.id   AF-A0AAN9I1J6-F1
#
_cell.length_a   1.000
_cell.length_b   1.000
_cell.length_c   1.000
_cell.angle_alpha   90.00
_cell.angle_beta   90.00
_cell.angle_gamma   90.00
#
_symmetry.space_group_name_H-M   'P 1'
#
loop_
_entity.id
_entity.type
_entity.pdbx_description
1 polymer ?
#
loop_
_entity_poly.entity_id
_entity_poly.type
_entity_poly.pdbx_seq_one_letter_code
_entity_poly.pdbx_strand_id
1 'polypeptide(L)'
;MQILIKSSCYSIVAPNMASTRTSSSSDIPIEIVSDDEMALIEAAFALARSSSSSSSSSSFSAIRSSPSPLSITSITLVSKRRISTDIEDTPFHKNKKISTLPPSFLKRFRNNRPLSVTDLTSTEWCPKQMEFSLLLGGQKVNKVMKAGIARHAKLEEEVIKRVEVKVKSQEDYWALKFLNFINGVNQLLFEGLTRELPVIGFAEDIWMVGVIDEIRMPLTKNDHNPILIDTKTRARDTRPAEPQRRNGRLQLMCYKYLWDNLVADDFPSEIFFTYFGLNPQHNLCEGLKLIGADSGFSASTLDDVVRYYRNTCRMLAPAHDQLLLRYEYQKDHSLLGEDKFVYDSEWLKNQIRCCVEFWLGEREATYTPEEERWKCRFCQFGAVCPAFTDGKGTVAHRSQDSNIKEG
;
A
#
# COMPACT_ATOMS: atom_id res chain seq x y z
N MET A 1 -8.40 -36.65 19.68
CA MET A 1 -7.14 -35.94 19.40
C MET A 1 -7.29 -35.32 18.01
N GLN A 2 -7.88 -34.12 17.91
CA GLN A 2 -7.93 -33.39 16.65
C GLN A 2 -6.52 -32.87 16.38
N ILE A 3 -5.86 -33.42 15.38
CA ILE A 3 -4.66 -32.80 14.81
C ILE A 3 -5.15 -31.47 14.23
N LEU A 4 -4.81 -30.34 14.86
CA LEU A 4 -5.00 -29.03 14.23
C LEU A 4 -4.06 -28.99 13.02
N ILE A 5 -4.61 -29.32 11.84
CA ILE A 5 -3.92 -29.09 10.58
C ILE A 5 -4.06 -27.59 10.32
N LYS A 6 -2.97 -26.83 10.47
CA LYS A 6 -2.95 -25.40 10.15
C LYS A 6 -3.26 -25.19 8.66
N SER A 7 -4.04 -24.16 8.35
CA SER A 7 -4.26 -23.72 6.98
C SER A 7 -2.94 -23.30 6.32
N SER A 8 -2.82 -23.44 5.00
CA SER A 8 -1.59 -23.12 4.27
C SER A 8 -1.65 -21.73 3.63
N CYS A 9 -0.57 -20.96 3.75
CA CYS A 9 -0.33 -19.73 2.99
C CYS A 9 0.90 -19.94 2.12
N TYR A 10 0.88 -19.40 0.91
CA TYR A 10 1.89 -19.70 -0.09
C TYR A 10 2.77 -18.49 -0.38
N SER A 11 4.08 -18.70 -0.40
CA SER A 11 5.08 -17.64 -0.61
C SER A 11 5.97 -17.99 -1.79
N ILE A 12 6.57 -16.98 -2.43
CA ILE A 12 7.41 -17.20 -3.61
C ILE A 12 8.79 -17.67 -3.17
N VAL A 13 9.34 -18.69 -3.84
CA VAL A 13 10.75 -19.04 -3.70
C VAL A 13 11.61 -17.88 -4.21
N ALA A 14 12.38 -17.23 -3.33
CA ALA A 14 13.35 -16.23 -3.76
C ALA A 14 14.37 -16.86 -4.74
N PRO A 15 14.68 -16.23 -5.89
CA PRO A 15 15.70 -16.76 -6.78
C PRO A 15 17.05 -16.74 -6.06
N ASN A 16 17.68 -17.91 -5.89
CA ASN A 16 19.04 -18.01 -5.39
C ASN A 16 19.99 -17.18 -6.28
N MET A 17 20.36 -15.98 -5.83
CA MET A 17 21.54 -15.31 -6.35
C MET A 17 22.75 -16.10 -5.85
N ALA A 18 23.30 -16.94 -6.72
CA ALA A 18 24.52 -17.69 -6.43
C ALA A 18 25.68 -16.72 -6.16
N SER A 19 25.92 -16.43 -4.88
CA SER A 19 27.19 -15.88 -4.42
C SER A 19 28.09 -17.05 -4.05
N THR A 20 29.13 -17.26 -4.86
CA THR A 20 30.23 -18.16 -4.53
C THR A 20 30.94 -17.67 -3.27
N ARG A 21 30.77 -18.37 -2.15
CA ARG A 21 31.78 -18.46 -1.06
C ARG A 21 31.48 -19.61 -0.08
N THR A 22 32.40 -20.58 -0.11
CA THR A 22 32.90 -21.49 0.92
C THR A 22 32.11 -21.71 2.22
N SER A 23 31.91 -23.01 2.49
CA SER A 23 31.34 -23.66 3.67
C SER A 23 31.88 -23.19 5.03
N SER A 24 30.96 -22.79 5.92
CA SER A 24 30.90 -23.24 7.32
C SER A 24 29.58 -22.82 7.98
N SER A 25 28.83 -23.84 8.45
CA SER A 25 27.78 -23.86 9.48
C SER A 25 26.73 -22.74 9.60
N SER A 26 25.48 -23.17 9.38
CA SER A 26 24.23 -22.80 10.10
C SER A 26 23.88 -21.31 10.26
N ASP A 27 23.09 -20.82 9.31
CA ASP A 27 21.71 -20.37 9.52
C ASP A 27 21.18 -19.92 8.15
N ILE A 28 20.07 -20.51 7.69
CA ILE A 28 19.40 -20.06 6.47
C ILE A 28 18.54 -18.86 6.89
N PRO A 29 18.84 -17.61 6.47
CA PRO A 29 17.97 -16.49 6.75
C PRO A 29 16.75 -16.60 5.82
N ILE A 30 15.58 -16.81 6.41
CA ILE A 30 14.29 -16.72 5.71
C ILE A 30 13.95 -15.22 5.62
N GLU A 31 14.13 -14.66 4.43
CA GLU A 31 13.83 -13.27 4.10
C GLU A 31 12.32 -13.15 3.84
N ILE A 32 11.64 -12.45 4.74
CA ILE A 32 10.20 -12.14 4.63
C ILE A 32 10.08 -11.01 3.62
N VAL A 33 9.38 -11.27 2.51
CA VAL A 33 9.11 -10.28 1.47
C VAL A 33 8.22 -9.17 2.03
N SER A 34 8.84 -8.10 2.49
CA SER A 34 8.15 -6.86 2.88
C SER A 34 7.40 -6.25 1.69
N ASP A 35 6.44 -5.34 1.94
CA ASP A 35 5.76 -4.57 0.88
C ASP A 35 6.74 -3.95 -0.14
N ASP A 36 7.93 -3.56 0.33
CA ASP A 36 9.01 -3.02 -0.50
C ASP A 36 9.70 -4.10 -1.35
N GLU A 37 9.85 -5.33 -0.84
CA GLU A 37 10.37 -6.46 -1.63
C GLU A 37 9.32 -6.98 -2.63
N MET A 38 8.03 -6.93 -2.28
CA MET A 38 6.94 -7.15 -3.24
C MET A 38 7.01 -6.11 -4.36
N ALA A 39 7.32 -4.86 -4.02
CA ALA A 39 7.50 -3.80 -4.99
C ALA A 39 8.70 -4.00 -5.91
N LEU A 40 9.78 -4.60 -5.40
CA LEU A 40 10.97 -4.96 -6.18
C LEU A 40 10.69 -6.13 -7.14
N ILE A 41 9.94 -7.14 -6.70
CA ILE A 41 9.53 -8.27 -7.55
C ILE A 41 8.64 -7.78 -8.70
N GLU A 42 7.63 -6.95 -8.41
CA GLU A 42 6.76 -6.34 -9.43
C GLU A 42 7.55 -5.44 -10.40
N ALA A 43 8.53 -4.67 -9.92
CA ALA A 43 9.40 -3.86 -10.76
C ALA A 43 10.28 -4.71 -11.69
N ALA A 44 10.81 -5.83 -11.20
CA ALA A 44 11.62 -6.76 -12.00
C ALA A 44 10.80 -7.36 -13.15
N PHE A 45 9.55 -7.78 -12.88
CA PHE A 45 8.64 -8.28 -13.91
C PHE A 45 8.22 -7.18 -14.91
N ALA A 46 7.94 -5.96 -14.45
CA ALA A 46 7.60 -4.84 -15.33
C ALA A 46 8.76 -4.44 -16.26
N LEU A 47 9.99 -4.44 -15.75
CA LEU A 47 11.20 -4.17 -16.54
C LEU A 47 11.44 -5.26 -17.60
N ALA A 48 11.25 -6.54 -17.25
CA ALA A 48 11.38 -7.64 -18.21
C ALA A 48 10.45 -7.49 -19.42
N ARG A 49 9.23 -6.92 -19.23
CA ARG A 49 8.32 -6.62 -20.35
C ARG A 49 8.82 -5.51 -21.26
N SER A 50 9.43 -4.46 -20.69
CA SER A 50 9.97 -3.34 -21.48
C SER A 50 11.13 -3.73 -22.40
N SER A 51 11.89 -4.76 -22.02
CA SER A 51 12.96 -5.35 -22.86
C SER A 51 12.44 -6.36 -23.89
N SER A 52 11.20 -6.85 -23.72
CA SER A 52 10.57 -7.86 -24.59
C SER A 52 9.69 -7.24 -25.68
N SER A 53 9.25 -5.98 -25.51
CA SER A 53 8.41 -5.27 -26.46
C SER A 53 9.23 -4.46 -27.46
N SER A 54 9.96 -5.16 -28.32
CA SER A 54 10.43 -4.63 -29.60
C SER A 54 10.00 -5.58 -30.71
N SER A 55 8.77 -5.40 -31.22
CA SER A 55 8.35 -5.69 -32.60
C SER A 55 6.82 -5.63 -32.76
N SER A 56 6.39 -5.13 -33.92
CA SER A 56 5.03 -5.13 -34.51
C SER A 56 4.07 -4.00 -34.13
N SER A 57 4.23 -2.87 -34.83
CA SER A 57 3.16 -1.90 -35.07
C SER A 57 2.10 -2.50 -35.99
N SER A 58 0.86 -2.59 -35.51
CA SER A 58 -0.32 -2.70 -36.37
C SER A 58 -1.34 -1.64 -35.99
N SER A 59 -1.62 -0.79 -36.96
CA SER A 59 -2.52 0.36 -36.88
C SER A 59 -3.97 -0.10 -36.91
N PHE A 60 -4.78 0.33 -35.93
CA PHE A 60 -6.23 0.29 -36.05
C PHE A 60 -6.84 1.65 -35.75
N SER A 61 -7.70 2.07 -36.68
CA SER A 61 -8.32 3.38 -36.80
C SER A 61 -9.45 3.56 -35.78
N ALA A 62 -9.35 4.59 -34.93
CA ALA A 62 -10.45 5.02 -34.09
C ALA A 62 -11.40 5.93 -34.89
N ILE A 63 -12.64 5.46 -35.07
CA ILE A 63 -13.74 6.25 -35.62
C ILE A 63 -14.14 7.30 -34.58
N ARG A 64 -14.17 8.55 -35.04
CA ARG A 64 -14.49 9.75 -34.28
C ARG A 64 -15.98 10.06 -34.48
N SER A 65 -16.74 10.17 -33.40
CA SER A 65 -18.10 10.73 -33.46
C SER A 65 -18.26 11.75 -32.35
N SER A 66 -18.59 12.97 -32.74
CA SER A 66 -19.03 14.08 -31.89
C SER A 66 -19.89 15.02 -32.77
N PRO A 67 -20.55 16.06 -32.21
CA PRO A 67 -21.71 16.00 -31.29
C PRO A 67 -22.79 17.02 -31.72
N SER A 68 -23.94 17.10 -31.01
CA SER A 68 -24.78 18.32 -30.98
C SER A 68 -25.80 18.31 -29.81
N PRO A 69 -26.39 19.45 -29.40
CA PRO A 69 -26.35 19.96 -28.03
C PRO A 69 -27.74 20.15 -27.39
N LEU A 70 -27.81 20.59 -26.13
CA LEU A 70 -28.76 21.61 -25.64
C LEU A 70 -28.40 22.04 -24.19
N SER A 71 -28.83 23.25 -23.85
CA SER A 71 -28.26 24.22 -22.91
C SER A 71 -29.08 24.39 -21.62
N ILE A 72 -28.47 24.92 -20.54
CA ILE A 72 -28.87 26.13 -19.76
C ILE A 72 -28.45 26.05 -18.26
N THR A 73 -27.51 26.95 -17.90
CA THR A 73 -27.20 27.68 -16.63
C THR A 73 -27.42 27.05 -15.24
N SER A 74 -26.45 27.15 -14.32
CA SER A 74 -26.36 28.26 -13.35
C SER A 74 -24.96 28.46 -12.71
N ILE A 75 -24.77 29.68 -12.23
CA ILE A 75 -23.55 30.42 -11.89
C ILE A 75 -23.16 30.28 -10.41
N THR A 76 -21.86 30.16 -10.10
CA THR A 76 -21.22 30.92 -8.99
C THR A 76 -19.72 31.10 -9.24
N LEU A 77 -19.29 32.35 -9.16
CA LEU A 77 -17.95 32.89 -9.38
C LEU A 77 -17.13 32.91 -8.09
N VAL A 78 -15.83 32.57 -8.14
CA VAL A 78 -14.78 33.29 -7.37
C VAL A 78 -13.52 33.44 -8.22
N SER A 79 -13.23 34.72 -8.48
CA SER A 79 -12.15 35.43 -9.18
C SER A 79 -10.73 34.83 -9.27
N LYS A 80 -10.15 34.90 -10.47
CA LYS A 80 -8.72 35.23 -10.68
C LYS A 80 -8.59 36.32 -11.77
N ARG A 81 -7.70 37.28 -11.48
CA ARG A 81 -7.47 38.54 -12.21
C ARG A 81 -7.04 38.32 -13.66
N ARG A 82 -7.62 39.13 -14.56
CA ARG A 82 -7.21 39.35 -15.96
C ARG A 82 -5.88 40.10 -16.03
N ILE A 83 -5.00 39.67 -16.93
CA ILE A 83 -4.09 40.56 -17.67
C ILE A 83 -4.46 40.39 -19.15
N SER A 84 -4.72 41.52 -19.79
CA SER A 84 -5.20 41.70 -21.16
C SER A 84 -4.02 41.96 -22.09
N THR A 85 -4.00 41.35 -23.27
CA THR A 85 -3.48 41.96 -24.52
C THR A 85 -4.03 41.22 -25.75
N ASP A 86 -4.35 42.03 -26.76
CA ASP A 86 -5.12 41.78 -27.99
C ASP A 86 -4.33 41.10 -29.13
N ILE A 87 -5.08 40.33 -29.93
CA ILE A 87 -5.05 40.08 -31.41
C ILE A 87 -3.70 39.92 -32.16
N GLU A 88 -3.49 38.75 -32.80
CA GLU A 88 -3.50 38.57 -34.27
C GLU A 88 -3.50 37.08 -34.67
N ASP A 89 -4.33 36.74 -35.67
CA ASP A 89 -4.51 35.43 -36.28
C ASP A 89 -3.34 35.05 -37.21
N THR A 90 -2.75 33.86 -37.06
CA THR A 90 -2.11 33.12 -38.17
C THR A 90 -1.93 31.63 -37.82
N PRO A 91 -2.13 30.70 -38.78
CA PRO A 91 -2.31 29.29 -38.47
C PRO A 91 -0.97 28.55 -38.40
N PHE A 92 -0.50 28.26 -37.19
CA PHE A 92 0.70 27.43 -36.98
C PHE A 92 0.37 26.02 -36.53
N HIS A 93 1.03 25.07 -37.19
CA HIS A 93 1.07 23.63 -36.94
C HIS A 93 0.90 23.24 -35.47
N LYS A 94 -0.09 22.38 -35.19
CA LYS A 94 -0.26 21.70 -33.89
C LYS A 94 0.88 20.71 -33.68
N ASN A 95 2.06 21.21 -33.36
CA ASN A 95 3.01 20.42 -32.58
C ASN A 95 2.36 20.18 -31.23
N LYS A 96 1.98 18.92 -30.96
CA LYS A 96 1.71 18.45 -29.60
C LYS A 96 2.93 18.81 -28.77
N LYS A 97 2.87 19.92 -28.03
CA LYS A 97 3.78 20.16 -26.90
C LYS A 97 3.57 18.98 -25.96
N ILE A 98 4.47 18.00 -26.02
CA ILE A 98 4.71 17.06 -24.93
C ILE A 98 4.88 17.96 -23.71
N SER A 99 3.95 17.90 -22.76
CA SER A 99 4.06 18.70 -21.54
C SER A 99 5.39 18.37 -20.88
N THR A 100 6.29 19.34 -20.83
CA THR A 100 7.59 19.29 -20.14
C THR A 100 7.44 19.24 -18.60
N LEU A 101 6.25 18.92 -18.10
CA LEU A 101 6.03 18.66 -16.69
C LEU A 101 6.64 17.30 -16.34
N PRO A 102 7.45 17.21 -15.27
CA PRO A 102 7.95 15.93 -14.81
C PRO A 102 6.77 14.97 -14.56
N PRO A 103 6.93 13.67 -14.87
CA PRO A 103 5.87 12.70 -14.64
C PRO A 103 5.49 12.67 -13.16
N SER A 104 4.20 12.47 -12.87
CA SER A 104 3.68 12.34 -11.51
C SER A 104 4.42 11.24 -10.73
N PHE A 105 4.41 11.34 -9.39
CA PHE A 105 5.03 10.33 -8.54
C PHE A 105 4.43 8.94 -8.77
N LEU A 106 3.12 8.87 -8.97
CA LEU A 106 2.42 7.63 -9.32
C LEU A 106 3.01 7.03 -10.60
N LYS A 107 3.10 7.80 -11.68
CA LYS A 107 3.65 7.31 -12.96
C LYS A 107 5.13 6.97 -12.86
N ARG A 108 5.91 7.71 -12.06
CA ARG A 108 7.35 7.50 -11.93
C ARG A 108 7.72 6.30 -11.05
N PHE A 109 7.01 6.09 -9.95
CA PHE A 109 7.38 5.14 -8.90
C PHE A 109 6.42 3.96 -8.75
N ARG A 110 5.23 4.04 -9.36
CA ARG A 110 4.15 3.04 -9.31
C ARG A 110 3.51 2.84 -10.70
N ASN A 111 4.32 2.87 -11.75
CA ASN A 111 3.82 2.67 -13.13
C ASN A 111 3.16 1.29 -13.28
N ASN A 112 1.86 1.24 -13.56
CA ASN A 112 1.05 0.02 -13.61
C ASN A 112 1.17 -0.85 -12.34
N ARG A 113 1.35 -0.20 -11.18
CA ARG A 113 1.46 -0.85 -9.88
C ARG A 113 0.48 -0.20 -8.90
N PRO A 114 -0.13 -0.98 -8.00
CA PRO A 114 -1.06 -0.41 -7.04
C PRO A 114 -0.32 0.45 -6.01
N LEU A 115 -1.01 1.39 -5.39
CA LEU A 115 -0.55 2.01 -4.14
C LEU A 115 -0.73 1.01 -3.00
N SER A 116 0.26 0.90 -2.11
CA SER A 116 0.07 0.12 -0.89
C SER A 116 -0.67 0.96 0.16
N VAL A 117 -1.35 0.32 1.13
CA VAL A 117 -1.84 1.04 2.31
C VAL A 117 -0.69 1.71 3.07
N THR A 118 0.52 1.14 2.98
CA THR A 118 1.76 1.74 3.49
C THR A 118 2.13 3.05 2.76
N ASP A 119 1.85 3.17 1.45
CA ASP A 119 2.02 4.44 0.72
C ASP A 119 1.10 5.54 1.28
N LEU A 120 -0.13 5.18 1.65
CA LEU A 120 -1.09 6.12 2.25
C LEU A 120 -0.67 6.55 3.66
N THR A 121 -0.33 5.59 4.52
CA THR A 121 0.06 5.87 5.91
C THR A 121 1.40 6.59 5.97
N SER A 122 2.36 6.28 5.09
CA SER A 122 3.64 7.01 5.01
C SER A 122 3.45 8.46 4.56
N THR A 123 2.51 8.69 3.63
CA THR A 123 2.16 10.03 3.18
C THR A 123 1.48 10.83 4.29
N GLU A 124 0.53 10.23 5.02
CA GLU A 124 -0.12 10.88 6.18
C GLU A 124 0.90 11.22 7.28
N TRP A 125 1.88 10.33 7.53
CA TRP A 125 2.87 10.55 8.57
C TRP A 125 3.68 11.84 8.34
N CYS A 126 4.15 12.05 7.10
CA CYS A 126 4.77 13.29 6.64
C CYS A 126 4.90 13.27 5.10
N PRO A 127 4.12 14.08 4.35
CA PRO A 127 4.19 14.10 2.88
C PRO A 127 5.58 14.43 2.35
N LYS A 128 6.29 15.36 3.00
CA LYS A 128 7.67 15.71 2.63
C LYS A 128 8.65 14.56 2.86
N GLN A 129 8.46 13.77 3.92
CA GLN A 129 9.26 12.57 4.13
C GLN A 129 9.00 11.55 3.02
N MET A 130 7.74 11.38 2.61
CA MET A 130 7.40 10.47 1.51
C MET A 130 8.04 10.91 0.20
N GLU A 131 7.97 12.20 -0.13
CA GLU A 131 8.65 12.77 -1.29
C GLU A 131 10.17 12.51 -1.25
N PHE A 132 10.82 12.74 -0.10
CA PHE A 132 12.25 12.43 0.05
C PHE A 132 12.56 10.94 -0.08
N SER A 133 11.72 10.05 0.45
CA SER A 133 11.86 8.60 0.24
C SER A 133 11.83 8.21 -1.24
N LEU A 134 10.95 8.85 -2.01
CA LEU A 134 10.84 8.61 -3.45
C LEU A 134 12.05 9.17 -4.22
N LEU A 135 12.51 10.37 -3.87
CA LEU A 135 13.55 11.09 -4.63
C LEU A 135 14.99 10.75 -4.23
N LEU A 136 15.23 10.49 -2.94
CA LEU A 136 16.57 10.34 -2.37
C LEU A 136 16.87 8.89 -1.95
N GLY A 137 15.89 7.99 -2.06
CA GLY A 137 16.00 6.58 -1.70
C GLY A 137 15.14 6.21 -0.48
N GLY A 138 14.65 4.98 -0.48
CA GLY A 138 13.65 4.49 0.47
C GLY A 138 14.08 4.47 1.94
N GLN A 139 13.11 4.18 2.80
CA GLN A 139 13.35 4.04 4.24
C GLN A 139 14.24 2.83 4.52
N LYS A 140 15.32 3.03 5.26
CA LYS A 140 16.18 1.90 5.67
C LYS A 140 15.52 1.14 6.81
N VAL A 141 15.34 -0.17 6.63
CA VAL A 141 14.81 -1.06 7.68
C VAL A 141 15.75 -1.05 8.88
N ASN A 142 15.26 -0.50 10.00
CA ASN A 142 16.02 -0.42 11.25
C ASN A 142 15.73 -1.61 12.18
N LYS A 143 16.47 -1.74 13.28
CA LYS A 143 16.30 -2.85 14.24
C LYS A 143 14.88 -2.97 14.80
N VAL A 144 14.20 -1.84 15.02
CA VAL A 144 12.83 -1.79 15.55
C VAL A 144 11.84 -2.32 14.52
N MET A 145 12.01 -1.98 13.25
CA MET A 145 11.19 -2.49 12.14
C MET A 145 11.41 -3.99 11.95
N LYS A 146 12.67 -4.46 11.97
CA LYS A 146 12.98 -5.91 11.89
C LYS A 146 12.32 -6.71 13.01
N ALA A 147 12.34 -6.20 14.24
CA ALA A 147 11.68 -6.84 15.38
C ALA A 147 10.15 -6.91 15.19
N GLY A 148 9.55 -5.86 14.60
CA GLY A 148 8.14 -5.86 14.22
C GLY A 148 7.82 -6.92 13.17
N ILE A 149 8.55 -6.94 12.06
CA ILE A 149 8.39 -7.92 10.97
C ILE A 149 8.51 -9.36 11.51
N ALA A 150 9.52 -9.63 12.34
CA ALA A 150 9.71 -10.94 12.95
C ALA A 150 8.54 -11.34 13.88
N ARG A 151 7.95 -10.37 14.59
CA ARG A 151 6.77 -10.63 15.43
C ARG A 151 5.54 -11.01 14.61
N HIS A 152 5.28 -10.31 13.51
CA HIS A 152 4.18 -10.64 12.60
C HIS A 152 4.35 -12.01 11.97
N ALA A 153 5.55 -12.35 11.49
CA ALA A 153 5.81 -13.70 10.96
C ALA A 153 5.55 -14.79 12.01
N LYS A 154 5.96 -14.57 13.26
CA LYS A 154 5.64 -15.49 14.36
C LYS A 154 4.13 -15.60 14.61
N LEU A 155 3.40 -14.48 14.56
CA LEU A 155 1.95 -14.45 14.70
C LEU A 155 1.25 -15.19 13.55
N GLU A 156 1.70 -15.03 12.32
CA GLU A 156 1.18 -15.78 11.17
C GLU A 156 1.42 -17.29 11.34
N GLU A 157 2.63 -17.68 11.72
CA GLU A 157 3.01 -19.08 11.95
C GLU A 157 2.18 -19.76 13.04
N GLU A 158 1.53 -19.02 13.95
CA GLU A 158 0.62 -19.58 14.95
C GLU A 158 -0.60 -20.25 14.31
N VAL A 159 -1.09 -19.72 13.19
CA VAL A 159 -2.35 -20.15 12.54
C VAL A 159 -2.15 -20.72 11.15
N ILE A 160 -1.06 -20.32 10.47
CA ILE A 160 -0.83 -20.60 9.06
C ILE A 160 0.51 -21.32 8.89
N LYS A 161 0.57 -22.30 7.99
CA LYS A 161 1.81 -22.91 7.54
C LYS A 161 2.23 -22.28 6.21
N ARG A 162 3.42 -21.67 6.16
CA ARG A 162 3.98 -21.17 4.90
C ARG A 162 4.49 -22.31 4.02
N VAL A 163 4.16 -22.25 2.75
CA VAL A 163 4.58 -23.21 1.72
C VAL A 163 5.17 -22.45 0.54
N GLU A 164 6.37 -22.82 0.14
CA GLU A 164 7.05 -22.14 -0.97
C GLU A 164 6.55 -22.62 -2.34
N VAL A 165 6.36 -21.66 -3.25
CA VAL A 165 5.86 -21.88 -4.61
C VAL A 165 6.76 -21.16 -5.60
N LYS A 166 7.10 -21.87 -6.68
CA LYS A 166 7.85 -21.28 -7.80
C LYS A 166 6.89 -20.64 -8.79
N VAL A 167 6.83 -19.31 -8.75
CA VAL A 167 6.08 -18.46 -9.68
C VAL A 167 6.95 -18.19 -10.92
N LYS A 168 6.36 -18.27 -12.12
CA LYS A 168 7.09 -18.07 -13.40
C LYS A 168 6.70 -16.78 -14.13
N SER A 169 5.53 -16.23 -13.83
CA SER A 169 4.96 -15.08 -14.52
C SER A 169 4.30 -14.10 -13.55
N GLN A 170 3.97 -12.90 -14.02
CA GLN A 170 3.18 -11.94 -13.26
C GLN A 170 1.75 -12.44 -13.04
N GLU A 171 1.23 -13.22 -13.98
CA GLU A 171 -0.07 -13.88 -13.87
C GLU A 171 -0.07 -14.93 -12.75
N ASP A 172 0.97 -15.76 -12.67
CA ASP A 172 1.17 -16.71 -11.56
C ASP A 172 1.28 -15.97 -10.21
N TYR A 173 1.95 -14.81 -10.19
CA TYR A 173 2.10 -13.97 -9.00
C TYR A 173 0.74 -13.47 -8.49
N TRP A 174 -0.09 -12.93 -9.39
CA TRP A 174 -1.43 -12.48 -9.04
C TRP A 174 -2.35 -13.62 -8.66
N ALA A 175 -2.28 -14.75 -9.37
CA ALA A 175 -3.00 -15.95 -9.00
C ALA A 175 -2.65 -16.37 -7.56
N LEU A 176 -1.36 -16.44 -7.21
CA LEU A 176 -0.91 -16.75 -5.86
C LEU A 176 -1.52 -15.82 -4.79
N LYS A 177 -1.54 -14.50 -5.04
CA LYS A 177 -2.18 -13.53 -4.12
C LYS A 177 -3.66 -13.83 -3.91
N PHE A 178 -4.40 -14.10 -4.99
CA PHE A 178 -5.83 -14.42 -4.90
C PHE A 178 -6.08 -15.77 -4.20
N LEU A 179 -5.24 -16.78 -4.45
CA LEU A 179 -5.31 -18.07 -3.75
C LEU A 179 -5.07 -17.92 -2.24
N ASN A 180 -4.08 -17.12 -1.85
CA ASN A 180 -3.82 -16.80 -0.44
C ASN A 180 -5.01 -16.10 0.21
N PHE A 181 -5.66 -15.17 -0.49
CA PHE A 181 -6.89 -14.55 0.00
C PHE A 181 -8.01 -15.58 0.18
N ILE A 182 -8.27 -16.43 -0.83
CA ILE A 182 -9.32 -17.45 -0.76
C ILE A 182 -9.08 -18.37 0.44
N ASN A 183 -7.83 -18.79 0.65
CA ASN A 183 -7.48 -19.68 1.76
C ASN A 183 -7.59 -19.00 3.12
N GLY A 184 -7.17 -17.74 3.25
CA GLY A 184 -7.35 -16.99 4.49
C GLY A 184 -8.82 -16.71 4.80
N VAL A 185 -9.66 -16.48 3.78
CA VAL A 185 -11.13 -16.37 3.96
C VAL A 185 -11.72 -17.71 4.40
N ASN A 186 -11.35 -18.82 3.76
CA ASN A 186 -11.77 -20.14 4.20
C ASN A 186 -11.36 -20.40 5.66
N GLN A 187 -10.11 -20.08 6.02
CA GLN A 187 -9.65 -20.17 7.41
C GLN A 187 -10.51 -19.33 8.35
N LEU A 188 -10.81 -18.09 7.99
CA LEU A 188 -11.67 -17.21 8.78
C LEU A 188 -13.07 -17.81 8.99
N LEU A 189 -13.68 -18.35 7.94
CA LEU A 189 -15.04 -18.91 7.99
C LEU A 189 -15.11 -20.22 8.79
N PHE A 190 -14.08 -21.08 8.71
CA PHE A 190 -14.05 -22.38 9.40
C PHE A 190 -13.46 -22.33 10.81
N GLU A 191 -12.40 -21.56 11.03
CA GLU A 191 -11.66 -21.49 12.29
C GLU A 191 -12.00 -20.22 13.11
N GLY A 192 -12.63 -19.22 12.49
CA GLY A 192 -12.99 -17.94 13.14
C GLY A 192 -11.85 -16.93 13.23
N LEU A 193 -10.68 -17.23 12.64
CA LEU A 193 -9.48 -16.40 12.70
C LEU A 193 -8.64 -16.58 11.43
N THR A 194 -8.15 -15.49 10.85
CA THR A 194 -7.08 -15.52 9.83
C THR A 194 -6.08 -14.41 10.11
N ARG A 195 -4.85 -14.55 9.60
CA ARG A 195 -3.80 -13.56 9.71
C ARG A 195 -3.11 -13.30 8.37
N GLU A 196 -2.51 -12.12 8.25
CA GLU A 196 -1.74 -11.69 7.08
C GLU A 196 -2.53 -11.86 5.76
N LEU A 197 -3.81 -11.47 5.76
CA LEU A 197 -4.70 -11.65 4.61
C LEU A 197 -4.42 -10.57 3.53
N PRO A 198 -3.97 -10.96 2.32
CA PRO A 198 -3.72 -9.98 1.27
C PRO A 198 -5.03 -9.48 0.65
N VAL A 199 -5.21 -8.16 0.59
CA VAL A 199 -6.38 -7.52 -0.01
C VAL A 199 -5.98 -6.59 -1.15
N ILE A 200 -6.84 -6.52 -2.17
CA ILE A 200 -6.74 -5.59 -3.28
C ILE A 200 -8.11 -4.94 -3.50
N GLY A 201 -8.13 -3.65 -3.81
CA GLY A 201 -9.35 -2.94 -4.16
C GLY A 201 -9.09 -1.81 -5.14
N PHE A 202 -10.15 -1.37 -5.79
CA PHE A 202 -10.14 -0.20 -6.67
C PHE A 202 -10.86 0.95 -5.98
N ALA A 203 -10.19 2.09 -5.83
CA ALA A 203 -10.68 3.22 -5.04
C ALA A 203 -10.13 4.54 -5.56
N GLU A 204 -11.00 5.56 -5.72
CA GLU A 204 -10.62 6.88 -6.25
C GLU A 204 -9.81 6.75 -7.55
N ASP A 205 -10.28 5.88 -8.47
CA ASP A 205 -9.64 5.53 -9.75
C ASP A 205 -8.22 4.94 -9.66
N ILE A 206 -7.80 4.47 -8.49
CA ILE A 206 -6.49 3.89 -8.25
C ILE A 206 -6.61 2.50 -7.60
N TRP A 207 -5.75 1.58 -8.05
CA TRP A 207 -5.61 0.28 -7.41
C TRP A 207 -4.85 0.40 -6.10
N MET A 208 -5.39 -0.20 -5.04
CA MET A 208 -4.78 -0.25 -3.73
C MET A 208 -4.61 -1.69 -3.26
N VAL A 209 -3.51 -1.96 -2.57
CA VAL A 209 -3.21 -3.26 -1.97
C VAL A 209 -2.81 -3.12 -0.51
N GLY A 210 -3.05 -4.16 0.27
CA GLY A 210 -2.67 -4.23 1.66
C GLY A 210 -2.64 -5.65 2.20
N VAL A 211 -2.15 -5.80 3.42
CA VAL A 211 -2.15 -7.07 4.15
C VAL A 211 -2.79 -6.81 5.51
N ILE A 212 -3.92 -7.46 5.78
CA ILE A 212 -4.64 -7.32 7.03
C ILE A 212 -4.00 -8.26 8.06
N ASP A 213 -3.39 -7.71 9.10
CA ASP A 213 -2.65 -8.47 10.12
C ASP A 213 -3.50 -9.60 10.71
N GLU A 214 -4.73 -9.29 11.16
CA GLU A 214 -5.59 -10.24 11.84
C GLU A 214 -7.06 -9.91 11.62
N ILE A 215 -7.86 -10.95 11.37
CA ILE A 215 -9.31 -10.86 11.23
C ILE A 215 -9.93 -11.93 12.12
N ARG A 216 -10.94 -11.56 12.93
CA ARG A 216 -11.66 -12.47 13.81
C ARG A 216 -13.15 -12.43 13.56
N MET A 217 -13.78 -13.60 13.58
CA MET A 217 -15.23 -13.69 13.68
C MET A 217 -15.65 -13.34 15.13
N PRO A 218 -16.69 -12.52 15.32
CA PRO A 218 -17.19 -12.20 16.65
C PRO A 218 -17.72 -13.46 17.36
N LEU A 219 -17.51 -13.54 18.69
CA LEU A 219 -17.95 -14.68 19.50
C LEU A 219 -19.45 -14.66 19.80
N THR A 220 -20.10 -13.50 19.61
CA THR A 220 -21.51 -13.29 19.92
C THR A 220 -22.40 -13.78 18.79
N LYS A 221 -23.37 -14.66 19.10
CA LYS A 221 -24.23 -15.33 18.11
C LYS A 221 -25.01 -14.43 17.15
N ASN A 222 -25.20 -13.15 17.49
CA ASN A 222 -25.99 -12.21 16.68
C ASN A 222 -25.15 -11.24 15.85
N ASP A 223 -23.83 -11.28 16.00
CA ASP A 223 -22.92 -10.50 15.17
C ASP A 223 -22.21 -11.47 14.23
N HIS A 224 -22.16 -11.13 12.96
CA HIS A 224 -21.50 -11.92 11.93
C HIS A 224 -20.44 -11.09 11.20
N ASN A 225 -20.25 -9.83 11.60
CA ASN A 225 -19.34 -8.92 10.93
C ASN A 225 -17.93 -9.15 11.48
N PRO A 226 -16.95 -9.52 10.63
CA PRO A 226 -15.60 -9.77 11.09
C PRO A 226 -14.95 -8.50 11.65
N ILE A 227 -14.16 -8.66 12.70
CA ILE A 227 -13.43 -7.58 13.36
C ILE A 227 -12.00 -7.57 12.81
N LEU A 228 -11.58 -6.45 12.22
CA LEU A 228 -10.21 -6.24 11.76
C LEU A 228 -9.34 -5.72 12.91
N ILE A 229 -8.17 -6.34 13.05
CA ILE A 229 -7.24 -6.09 14.15
C ILE A 229 -5.85 -5.86 13.55
N ASP A 230 -5.20 -4.76 13.94
CA ASP A 230 -3.82 -4.46 13.57
C ASP A 230 -2.96 -4.46 14.82
N THR A 231 -1.83 -5.16 14.80
CA THR A 231 -0.95 -5.32 15.97
C THR A 231 0.35 -4.56 15.75
N LYS A 232 0.52 -3.43 16.43
CA LYS A 232 1.77 -2.65 16.38
C LYS A 232 2.71 -3.04 17.50
N THR A 233 3.98 -3.26 17.14
CA THR A 233 5.03 -3.50 18.12
C THR A 233 5.75 -2.21 18.52
N ARG A 234 6.19 -2.13 19.78
CA ARG A 234 6.85 -0.94 20.34
C ARG A 234 8.15 -1.28 21.04
N ALA A 235 9.18 -0.50 20.76
CA ALA A 235 10.46 -0.58 21.47
C ALA A 235 10.42 0.05 22.87
N ARG A 236 9.40 0.86 23.18
CA ARG A 236 9.18 1.48 24.49
C ARG A 236 7.90 0.92 25.10
N ASP A 237 7.92 0.73 26.41
CA ASP A 237 6.84 0.25 27.27
C ASP A 237 5.81 1.33 27.61
N THR A 238 5.52 2.21 26.65
CA THR A 238 4.60 3.35 26.82
C THR A 238 3.57 3.35 25.73
N ARG A 239 2.41 3.97 25.95
CA ARG A 239 1.42 4.15 24.88
C ARG A 239 1.95 5.05 23.76
N PRO A 240 1.48 4.88 22.52
CA PRO A 240 1.99 5.66 21.39
C PRO A 240 1.48 7.08 21.48
N ALA A 241 2.23 8.01 20.90
CA ALA A 241 1.76 9.38 20.73
C ALA A 241 0.60 9.41 19.74
N GLU A 242 -0.23 10.45 19.80
CA GLU A 242 -1.44 10.50 18.98
C GLU A 242 -1.19 10.40 17.46
N PRO A 243 -0.16 11.04 16.88
CA PRO A 243 0.12 10.86 15.45
C PRO A 243 0.43 9.40 15.05
N GLN A 244 1.00 8.59 15.96
CA GLN A 244 1.25 7.17 15.70
C GLN A 244 -0.04 6.35 15.78
N ARG A 245 -0.94 6.70 16.71
CA ARG A 245 -2.28 6.08 16.80
C ARG A 245 -3.12 6.43 15.58
N ARG A 246 -3.18 7.71 15.22
CA ARG A 246 -3.86 8.21 14.01
C ARG A 246 -3.40 7.47 12.75
N ASN A 247 -2.10 7.24 12.61
CA ASN A 247 -1.54 6.49 11.50
C ASN A 247 -1.98 5.01 11.47
N GLY A 248 -1.95 4.32 12.61
CA GLY A 248 -2.46 2.95 12.71
C GLY A 248 -3.98 2.85 12.50
N ARG A 249 -4.75 3.86 12.94
CA ARG A 249 -6.18 3.95 12.64
C ARG A 249 -6.44 4.12 11.15
N LEU A 250 -5.68 5.01 10.48
CA LEU A 250 -5.77 5.18 9.03
C LEU A 250 -5.54 3.85 8.30
N GLN A 251 -4.52 3.08 8.70
CA GLN A 251 -4.25 1.76 8.12
C GLN A 251 -5.45 0.82 8.23
N LEU A 252 -5.99 0.64 9.44
CA LEU A 252 -7.15 -0.22 9.68
C LEU A 252 -8.41 0.26 8.93
N MET A 253 -8.62 1.57 8.85
CA MET A 253 -9.74 2.13 8.08
C MET A 253 -9.58 1.89 6.58
N CYS A 254 -8.36 1.99 6.04
CA CYS A 254 -8.07 1.57 4.66
C CYS A 254 -8.40 0.09 4.46
N TYR A 255 -8.00 -0.79 5.37
CA TYR A 255 -8.31 -2.22 5.28
C TYR A 255 -9.81 -2.51 5.33
N LYS A 256 -10.56 -1.87 6.23
CA LYS A 256 -12.02 -1.98 6.25
C LYS A 256 -12.63 -1.51 4.94
N TYR A 257 -12.17 -0.38 4.41
CA TYR A 257 -12.69 0.15 3.16
C TYR A 257 -12.43 -0.78 1.97
N LEU A 258 -11.22 -1.37 1.87
CA LEU A 258 -10.93 -2.38 0.85
C LEU A 258 -11.78 -3.64 1.03
N TRP A 259 -11.92 -4.13 2.26
CA TRP A 259 -12.75 -5.29 2.59
C TRP A 259 -14.22 -5.07 2.19
N ASP A 260 -14.82 -3.96 2.63
CA ASP A 260 -16.25 -3.68 2.39
C ASP A 260 -16.54 -3.49 0.90
N ASN A 261 -15.62 -2.88 0.14
CA ASN A 261 -15.75 -2.77 -1.32
C ASN A 261 -15.68 -4.14 -2.01
N LEU A 262 -14.84 -5.06 -1.51
CA LEU A 262 -14.78 -6.43 -2.03
C LEU A 262 -16.09 -7.20 -1.78
N VAL A 263 -16.68 -7.03 -0.59
CA VAL A 263 -17.96 -7.65 -0.23
C VAL A 263 -19.10 -7.15 -1.12
N ALA A 264 -19.06 -5.87 -1.51
CA ALA A 264 -20.06 -5.26 -2.38
C ALA A 264 -20.00 -5.72 -3.86
N ASP A 265 -19.16 -6.71 -4.19
CA ASP A 265 -18.88 -7.24 -5.53
C ASP A 265 -18.38 -6.18 -6.54
N ASP A 266 -17.68 -5.17 -6.04
CA ASP A 266 -17.10 -4.08 -6.83
C ASP A 266 -15.66 -4.40 -7.29
N PHE A 267 -15.37 -5.65 -7.67
CA PHE A 267 -14.06 -5.99 -8.23
C PHE A 267 -14.08 -5.91 -9.77
N PRO A 268 -13.54 -4.84 -10.39
CA PRO A 268 -13.60 -4.65 -11.83
C PRO A 268 -12.52 -5.46 -12.55
N SER A 269 -12.79 -6.75 -12.79
CA SER A 269 -11.82 -7.69 -13.38
C SER A 269 -11.26 -7.25 -14.74
N GLU A 270 -12.08 -6.66 -15.61
CA GLU A 270 -11.62 -6.16 -16.92
C GLU A 270 -10.62 -5.00 -16.79
N ILE A 271 -10.91 -4.06 -15.88
CA ILE A 271 -10.01 -2.94 -15.57
C ILE A 271 -8.74 -3.47 -14.93
N PHE A 272 -8.85 -4.47 -14.04
CA PHE A 272 -7.71 -5.13 -13.40
C PHE A 272 -6.75 -5.72 -14.44
N PHE A 273 -7.24 -6.58 -15.33
CA PHE A 273 -6.40 -7.19 -16.36
C PHE A 273 -5.77 -6.16 -17.29
N THR A 274 -6.54 -5.15 -17.70
CA THR A 274 -6.05 -4.08 -18.58
C THR A 274 -4.97 -3.25 -17.91
N TYR A 275 -5.20 -2.79 -16.68
CA TYR A 275 -4.29 -1.93 -15.92
C TYR A 275 -2.94 -2.61 -15.65
N PHE A 276 -2.99 -3.88 -15.22
CA PHE A 276 -1.79 -4.66 -14.91
C PHE A 276 -1.17 -5.34 -16.14
N GLY A 277 -1.79 -5.24 -17.31
CA GLY A 277 -1.31 -5.86 -18.55
C GLY A 277 -1.27 -7.39 -18.51
N LEU A 278 -2.23 -8.00 -17.81
CA LEU A 278 -2.29 -9.44 -17.56
C LEU A 278 -3.11 -10.14 -18.65
N ASN A 279 -2.72 -11.37 -19.01
CA ASN A 279 -3.54 -12.22 -19.85
C ASN A 279 -4.49 -13.07 -18.99
N PRO A 280 -5.83 -12.89 -19.07
CA PRO A 280 -6.78 -13.70 -18.31
C PRO A 280 -6.68 -15.20 -18.62
N GLN A 281 -6.37 -15.53 -19.87
CA GLN A 281 -6.27 -16.90 -20.38
C GLN A 281 -4.88 -17.52 -20.17
N HIS A 282 -4.02 -16.88 -19.37
CA HIS A 282 -2.71 -17.44 -19.02
C HIS A 282 -2.89 -18.74 -18.24
N ASN A 283 -2.27 -19.81 -18.72
CA ASN A 283 -2.25 -21.09 -18.03
C ASN A 283 -1.32 -21.02 -16.81
N LEU A 284 -1.86 -21.34 -15.64
CA LEU A 284 -1.10 -21.30 -14.39
C LEU A 284 -0.02 -22.38 -14.34
N CYS A 285 1.04 -22.12 -13.56
CA CYS A 285 2.03 -23.15 -13.29
C CYS A 285 1.45 -24.33 -12.49
N GLU A 286 2.06 -25.50 -12.61
CA GLU A 286 1.57 -26.73 -11.99
C GLU A 286 1.42 -26.63 -10.47
N GLY A 287 2.33 -25.89 -9.81
CA GLY A 287 2.25 -25.65 -8.38
C GLY A 287 0.97 -24.94 -7.96
N LEU A 288 0.53 -23.93 -8.72
CA LEU A 288 -0.70 -23.19 -8.43
C LEU A 288 -1.96 -24.01 -8.74
N LYS A 289 -1.91 -24.87 -9.75
CA LYS A 289 -3.01 -25.81 -10.06
C LYS A 289 -3.22 -26.81 -8.93
N LEU A 290 -2.15 -27.37 -8.40
CA LEU A 290 -2.19 -28.28 -7.24
C LEU A 290 -2.75 -27.56 -6.01
N ILE A 291 -2.30 -26.33 -5.74
CA ILE A 291 -2.81 -25.52 -4.63
C ILE A 291 -4.31 -25.26 -4.76
N GLY A 292 -4.77 -24.93 -5.96
CA GLY A 292 -6.20 -24.75 -6.21
C GLY A 292 -6.99 -26.02 -5.94
N ALA A 293 -6.50 -27.16 -6.44
CA ALA A 293 -7.15 -28.46 -6.22
C ALA A 293 -7.22 -28.83 -4.73
N ASP A 294 -6.13 -28.64 -3.97
CA ASP A 294 -6.08 -28.87 -2.52
C ASP A 294 -7.06 -27.97 -1.76
N SER A 295 -7.30 -26.76 -2.28
CA SER A 295 -8.22 -25.78 -1.73
C SER A 295 -9.66 -25.97 -2.23
N GLY A 296 -9.93 -27.03 -3.00
CA GLY A 296 -11.26 -27.43 -3.43
C GLY A 296 -11.75 -26.79 -4.73
N PHE A 297 -10.87 -26.17 -5.54
CA PHE A 297 -11.26 -25.56 -6.81
C PHE A 297 -10.31 -25.89 -7.97
N SER A 298 -10.90 -26.23 -9.12
CA SER A 298 -10.15 -26.53 -10.34
C SER A 298 -9.94 -25.24 -11.14
N ALA A 299 -8.84 -24.53 -10.88
CA ALA A 299 -8.45 -23.34 -11.63
C ALA A 299 -7.28 -23.66 -12.59
N SER A 300 -7.49 -23.47 -13.89
CA SER A 300 -6.44 -23.69 -14.91
C SER A 300 -5.82 -22.39 -15.40
N THR A 301 -6.59 -21.31 -15.36
CA THR A 301 -6.21 -19.99 -15.84
C THR A 301 -6.27 -18.93 -14.74
N LEU A 302 -5.65 -17.77 -14.99
CA LEU A 302 -5.79 -16.62 -14.09
C LEU A 302 -7.25 -16.16 -13.96
N ASP A 303 -8.02 -16.17 -15.05
CA ASP A 303 -9.44 -15.81 -15.03
C ASP A 303 -10.27 -16.74 -14.12
N ASP A 304 -9.96 -18.03 -14.11
CA ASP A 304 -10.61 -18.97 -13.18
C ASP A 304 -10.36 -18.58 -11.73
N VAL A 305 -9.11 -18.25 -11.38
CA VAL A 305 -8.76 -17.83 -10.01
C VAL A 305 -9.47 -16.54 -9.63
N VAL A 306 -9.51 -15.54 -10.52
CA VAL A 306 -10.22 -14.28 -10.28
C VAL A 306 -11.73 -14.53 -10.10
N ARG A 307 -12.31 -15.49 -10.82
CA ARG A 307 -13.71 -15.89 -10.65
C ARG A 307 -13.95 -16.52 -9.28
N TYR A 308 -13.08 -17.43 -8.83
CA TYR A 308 -13.17 -18.02 -7.48
C TYR A 308 -12.97 -16.96 -6.39
N TYR A 309 -12.03 -16.04 -6.59
CA TYR A 309 -11.79 -14.91 -5.69
C TYR A 309 -13.06 -14.08 -5.51
N ARG A 310 -13.70 -13.65 -6.61
CA ARG A 310 -14.95 -12.89 -6.55
C ARG A 310 -16.09 -13.67 -5.89
N ASN A 311 -16.24 -14.95 -6.22
CA ASN A 311 -17.24 -15.80 -5.58
C ASN A 311 -17.01 -15.90 -4.06
N THR A 312 -15.74 -15.99 -3.64
CA THR A 312 -15.35 -16.01 -2.23
C THR A 312 -15.68 -14.68 -1.55
N CYS A 313 -15.42 -13.54 -2.20
CA CYS A 313 -15.80 -12.22 -1.68
C CYS A 313 -17.30 -12.10 -1.42
N ARG A 314 -18.16 -12.67 -2.28
CA ARG A 314 -19.62 -12.64 -2.10
C ARG A 314 -20.13 -13.46 -0.90
N MET A 315 -19.31 -14.35 -0.36
CA MET A 315 -19.67 -15.13 0.83
C MET A 315 -19.42 -14.38 2.14
N LEU A 316 -18.72 -13.24 2.08
CA LEU A 316 -18.29 -12.48 3.24
C LEU A 316 -19.37 -11.50 3.70
N ALA A 317 -19.39 -11.20 4.99
CA ALA A 317 -20.12 -10.07 5.55
C ALA A 317 -19.23 -8.81 5.57
N PRO A 318 -19.82 -7.59 5.51
CA PRO A 318 -19.08 -6.37 5.77
C PRO A 318 -18.36 -6.42 7.13
N ALA A 319 -17.19 -5.78 7.22
CA ALA A 319 -16.44 -5.74 8.46
C ALA A 319 -17.13 -4.87 9.51
N HIS A 320 -16.93 -5.21 10.78
CA HIS A 320 -17.51 -4.48 11.91
C HIS A 320 -17.01 -3.02 11.93
N ASP A 321 -17.89 -2.07 12.30
CA ASP A 321 -17.56 -0.64 12.28
C ASP A 321 -16.61 -0.22 13.41
N GLN A 322 -16.56 -0.97 14.50
CA GLN A 322 -15.51 -0.85 15.51
C GLN A 322 -14.28 -1.65 15.10
N LEU A 323 -13.16 -0.95 14.96
CA LEU A 323 -11.84 -1.49 14.62
C LEU A 323 -10.95 -1.53 15.86
N LEU A 324 -9.96 -2.43 15.88
CA LEU A 324 -9.10 -2.65 17.05
C LEU A 324 -7.62 -2.53 16.71
N LEU A 325 -6.96 -1.55 17.30
CA LEU A 325 -5.51 -1.40 17.20
C LEU A 325 -4.86 -1.88 18.49
N ARG A 326 -4.03 -2.93 18.40
CA ARG A 326 -3.34 -3.55 19.53
C ARG A 326 -1.89 -3.12 19.58
N TYR A 327 -1.37 -2.86 20.77
CA TYR A 327 0.04 -2.52 20.98
C TYR A 327 0.75 -3.57 21.84
N GLU A 328 1.82 -4.16 21.32
CA GLU A 328 2.67 -5.10 22.04
C GLU A 328 4.06 -4.51 22.32
N TYR A 329 4.61 -4.81 23.50
CA TYR A 329 5.98 -4.47 23.83
C TYR A 329 6.96 -5.46 23.19
N GLN A 330 7.97 -4.98 22.47
CA GLN A 330 8.88 -5.85 21.73
C GLN A 330 9.73 -6.78 22.60
N LYS A 331 9.99 -6.41 23.87
CA LYS A 331 10.90 -7.17 24.74
C LYS A 331 10.30 -8.49 25.22
N ASP A 332 9.02 -8.48 25.59
CA ASP A 332 8.34 -9.61 26.24
C ASP A 332 6.98 -9.94 25.62
N HIS A 333 6.58 -9.22 24.57
CA HIS A 333 5.29 -9.36 23.89
C HIS A 333 4.07 -9.06 24.79
N SER A 334 4.28 -8.37 25.91
CA SER A 334 3.19 -7.95 26.78
C SER A 334 2.29 -6.91 26.10
N LEU A 335 1.00 -6.96 26.43
CA LEU A 335 0.00 -6.01 25.94
C LEU A 335 0.22 -4.65 26.60
N LEU A 336 0.57 -3.63 25.80
CA LEU A 336 0.69 -2.23 26.25
C LEU A 336 -0.68 -1.52 26.27
N GLY A 337 -1.60 -1.98 25.43
CA GLY A 337 -2.95 -1.46 25.38
C GLY A 337 -3.63 -1.74 24.05
N GLU A 338 -4.92 -1.48 24.03
CA GLU A 338 -5.78 -1.58 22.86
C GLU A 338 -6.49 -0.24 22.65
N ASP A 339 -6.62 0.15 21.39
CA ASP A 339 -7.35 1.34 20.95
C ASP A 339 -8.53 0.88 20.10
N LYS A 340 -9.73 0.95 20.67
CA LYS A 340 -11.00 0.66 19.98
C LYS A 340 -11.56 1.96 19.45
N PHE A 341 -11.83 2.01 18.16
CA PHE A 341 -12.31 3.22 17.50
C PHE A 341 -13.32 2.88 16.41
N VAL A 342 -14.19 3.85 16.10
CA VAL A 342 -15.23 3.71 15.08
C VAL A 342 -14.67 4.10 13.73
N TYR A 343 -15.08 3.38 12.69
CA TYR A 343 -14.78 3.69 11.30
C TYR A 343 -15.37 5.04 10.90
N ASP A 344 -14.54 5.92 10.35
CA ASP A 344 -14.93 7.23 9.83
C ASP A 344 -14.71 7.26 8.31
N SER A 345 -15.80 7.04 7.56
CA SER A 345 -15.75 6.96 6.10
C SER A 345 -15.39 8.29 5.44
N GLU A 346 -15.94 9.40 5.93
CA GLU A 346 -15.70 10.72 5.35
C GLU A 346 -14.26 11.16 5.56
N TRP A 347 -13.76 10.99 6.79
CA TRP A 347 -12.38 11.30 7.10
C TRP A 347 -11.41 10.44 6.28
N LEU A 348 -11.66 9.13 6.19
CA LEU A 348 -10.83 8.22 5.41
C LEU A 348 -10.78 8.62 3.93
N LYS A 349 -11.94 8.82 3.28
CA LYS A 349 -11.99 9.21 1.87
C LYS A 349 -11.25 10.51 1.62
N ASN A 350 -11.35 11.48 2.55
CA ASN A 350 -10.56 12.70 2.47
C ASN A 350 -9.04 12.44 2.57
N GLN A 351 -8.59 11.54 3.46
CA GLN A 351 -7.17 11.16 3.54
C GLN A 351 -6.68 10.47 2.26
N ILE A 352 -7.47 9.52 1.74
CA ILE A 352 -7.17 8.82 0.48
C ILE A 352 -7.02 9.85 -0.64
N ARG A 353 -8.00 10.74 -0.83
CA ARG A 353 -7.95 11.79 -1.86
C ARG A 353 -6.72 12.68 -1.71
N CYS A 354 -6.43 13.15 -0.50
CA CYS A 354 -5.24 13.98 -0.25
C CYS A 354 -3.93 13.25 -0.62
N CYS A 355 -3.86 11.95 -0.34
CA CYS A 355 -2.73 11.11 -0.74
C CYS A 355 -2.66 10.98 -2.26
N VAL A 356 -3.78 10.66 -2.91
CA VAL A 356 -3.87 10.50 -4.37
C VAL A 356 -3.46 11.77 -5.11
N GLU A 357 -3.97 12.94 -4.70
CA GLU A 357 -3.56 14.24 -5.27
C GLU A 357 -2.03 14.46 -5.17
N PHE A 358 -1.42 14.06 -4.06
CA PHE A 358 0.04 14.11 -3.90
C PHE A 358 0.73 13.16 -4.90
N TRP A 359 0.29 11.92 -5.01
CA TRP A 359 0.86 10.94 -5.93
C TRP A 359 0.68 11.32 -7.40
N LEU A 360 -0.44 11.97 -7.74
CA LEU A 360 -0.71 12.50 -9.08
C LEU A 360 0.07 13.79 -9.39
N GLY A 361 0.70 14.41 -8.39
CA GLY A 361 1.41 15.69 -8.55
C GLY A 361 0.48 16.90 -8.62
N GLU A 362 -0.77 16.73 -8.20
CA GLU A 362 -1.79 17.78 -8.11
C GLU A 362 -1.67 18.58 -6.80
N ARG A 363 -0.97 18.03 -5.81
CA ARG A 363 -0.67 18.65 -4.52
C ARG A 363 0.82 18.56 -4.19
N GLU A 364 1.41 19.66 -3.73
CA GLU A 364 2.78 19.69 -3.24
C GLU A 364 2.93 19.01 -1.87
N ALA A 365 4.10 18.41 -1.63
CA ALA A 365 4.43 17.79 -0.35
C ALA A 365 4.55 18.85 0.76
N THR A 366 3.67 18.77 1.76
CA THR A 366 3.72 19.63 2.94
C THR A 366 4.64 19.05 4.03
N TYR A 367 5.19 19.94 4.86
CA TYR A 367 5.89 19.56 6.08
C TYR A 367 4.90 19.20 7.18
N THR A 368 5.38 18.53 8.24
CA THR A 368 4.58 18.31 9.44
C THR A 368 4.25 19.64 10.13
N PRO A 369 3.06 19.73 10.75
CA PRO A 369 2.69 20.91 11.53
C PRO A 369 3.61 21.05 12.75
N GLU A 370 3.68 22.25 13.33
CA GLU A 370 4.71 22.60 14.32
C GLU A 370 4.68 21.68 15.54
N GLU A 371 3.48 21.33 16.00
CA GLU A 371 3.20 20.42 17.11
C GLU A 371 3.65 18.97 16.85
N GLU A 372 3.84 18.58 15.58
CA GLU A 372 4.31 17.25 15.16
C GLU A 372 5.77 17.27 14.65
N ARG A 373 6.48 18.41 14.68
CA ARG A 373 7.88 18.48 14.22
C ARG A 373 8.85 17.66 15.06
N TRP A 374 8.44 17.17 16.24
CA TRP A 374 9.22 16.19 16.99
C TRP A 374 9.51 14.91 16.18
N LYS A 375 8.65 14.57 15.20
CA LYS A 375 8.88 13.46 14.25
C LYS A 375 10.20 13.61 13.49
N CYS A 376 10.60 14.86 13.18
CA CYS A 376 11.81 15.14 12.41
C CYS A 376 13.10 14.69 13.14
N ARG A 377 13.08 14.56 14.48
CA ARG A 377 14.21 14.05 15.28
C ARG A 377 14.52 12.57 15.02
N PHE A 378 13.56 11.83 14.46
CA PHE A 378 13.68 10.42 14.12
C PHE A 378 13.64 10.18 12.61
N CYS A 379 13.52 11.24 11.82
CA CYS A 379 13.44 11.16 10.37
C CYS A 379 14.84 11.02 9.76
N GLN A 380 15.03 10.02 8.90
CA GLN A 380 16.32 9.81 8.22
C GLN A 380 16.72 10.97 7.30
N PHE A 381 15.77 11.82 6.91
CA PHE A 381 16.00 13.01 6.09
C PHE A 381 16.11 14.31 6.90
N GLY A 382 16.16 14.24 8.23
CA GLY A 382 16.23 15.43 9.09
C GLY A 382 17.36 16.39 8.68
N ALA A 383 18.52 15.86 8.31
CA ALA A 383 19.68 16.66 7.90
C ALA A 383 19.48 17.49 6.61
N VAL A 384 18.57 17.08 5.72
CA VAL A 384 18.28 17.77 4.44
C VAL A 384 16.90 18.44 4.44
N CYS A 385 16.11 18.28 5.50
CA CYS A 385 14.76 18.78 5.59
C CYS A 385 14.74 20.20 6.18
N PRO A 386 14.26 21.22 5.45
CA PRO A 386 14.21 22.60 5.96
C PRO A 386 13.36 22.77 7.23
N ALA A 387 12.39 21.89 7.47
CA ALA A 387 11.56 21.94 8.68
C ALA A 387 12.28 21.40 9.94
N PHE A 388 13.45 20.77 9.79
CA PHE A 388 14.25 20.33 10.92
C PHE A 388 15.07 21.49 11.47
N THR A 389 14.67 22.00 12.64
CA THR A 389 15.48 22.91 13.43
C THR A 389 16.16 22.10 14.52
N ASP A 390 17.48 21.91 14.40
CA ASP A 390 18.24 21.31 15.48
C ASP A 390 18.18 22.28 16.67
N GLY A 391 17.86 21.80 17.87
CA GLY A 391 17.62 22.63 19.06
C GLY A 391 18.83 23.40 19.59
N LYS A 392 19.85 23.62 18.75
CA LYS A 392 21.09 24.37 19.03
C LYS A 392 21.10 25.73 18.31
N GLY A 393 19.98 26.43 18.32
CA GLY A 393 19.84 27.79 17.81
C GLY A 393 19.45 28.75 18.91
N THR A 394 20.30 28.95 19.91
CA THR A 394 20.17 30.10 20.82
C THR A 394 21.55 30.50 21.36
N VAL A 395 21.77 31.82 21.41
CA VAL A 395 22.94 32.57 21.91
C VAL A 395 24.04 32.79 20.84
N ALA A 396 24.43 34.00 20.43
CA ALA A 396 24.10 35.36 20.84
C ALA A 396 24.34 36.34 19.69
N HIS A 397 23.43 37.31 19.50
CA HIS A 397 23.85 38.61 19.01
C HIS A 397 24.77 39.22 20.08
N ARG A 398 26.08 39.30 19.79
CA ARG A 398 26.95 40.25 20.48
C ARG A 398 26.59 41.65 19.96
N SER A 399 25.73 42.35 20.68
CA SER A 399 25.68 43.80 20.63
C SER A 399 27.03 44.32 21.13
N GLN A 400 27.79 44.94 20.23
CA GLN A 400 28.86 45.84 20.62
C GLN A 400 28.19 47.08 21.19
N ASP A 401 28.32 47.32 22.49
CA ASP A 401 28.17 48.66 23.04
C ASP A 401 29.43 49.01 23.85
N SER A 402 30.04 50.08 23.36
CA SER A 402 31.04 50.97 23.95
C SER A 402 31.08 51.01 25.48
N ASN A 403 32.29 50.89 26.03
CA ASN A 403 32.63 51.61 27.25
C ASN A 403 33.99 52.30 27.12
N ILE A 404 33.90 53.63 27.18
CA ILE A 404 34.97 54.62 27.26
C ILE A 404 35.66 54.45 28.61
N LYS A 405 37.00 54.39 28.63
CA LYS A 405 37.80 54.56 29.84
C LYS A 405 38.34 55.98 29.88
N GLU A 406 37.85 56.76 30.83
CA GLU A 406 38.65 57.78 31.51
C GLU A 406 39.45 57.09 32.63
N GLY A 407 40.70 57.52 32.83
CA GLY A 407 41.61 57.00 33.85
C GLY A 407 43.06 57.05 33.38
#